data_AF-A0A659UFA4-F1
#
_entry.id   AF-A0A659UFA4-F1
#
_cell.length_a   1.000
_cell.length_b   1.000
_cell.length_c   1.000
_cell.angle_alpha   90.00
_cell.angle_beta   90.00
_cell.angle_gamma   90.00
#
_symmetry.space_group_name_H-M   'P 1'
#
loop_
_entity.id
_entity.type
_entity.pdbx_description
1 polymer ?
#
loop_
_entity_poly.entity_id
_entity_poly.type
_entity_poly.pdbx_seq_one_letter_code
_entity_poly.pdbx_strand_id
1 'polypeptide(L)'
;SVGAFLRDVLTTKKGWTLILLGNAAGLVFAVVVLATTVVAFPLLLDRDVGAVSAIETSARAIMANPLQMALWGLIVAVLLVIGSIPLFAGLAVV
;
A
#
# COMPACT_ATOMS: atom_id res chain seq x y z
N SER A 1 -15.11 -4.75 28.14
CA SER A 1 -13.89 -5.58 28.22
C SER A 1 -13.32 -5.78 26.81
N VAL A 2 -12.03 -6.09 26.68
CA VAL A 2 -11.39 -6.34 25.36
C VAL A 2 -12.12 -7.42 24.57
N GLY A 3 -12.59 -8.49 25.24
CA GLY A 3 -13.36 -9.55 24.60
C GLY A 3 -14.72 -9.10 24.03
N ALA A 4 -15.43 -8.19 24.70
CA ALA A 4 -16.68 -7.64 24.17
C ALA A 4 -16.44 -6.75 22.95
N PHE A 5 -15.39 -5.92 22.99
CA PHE A 5 -15.00 -5.08 21.85
C PHE A 5 -14.61 -5.91 20.62
N LEU A 6 -13.78 -6.95 20.79
CA LEU A 6 -13.41 -7.85 19.69
C LEU A 6 -14.63 -8.54 19.08
N ARG A 7 -15.58 -8.97 19.92
CA ARG A 7 -16.83 -9.57 19.45
C ARG A 7 -17.65 -8.56 18.65
N ASP A 8 -17.77 -7.33 19.13
CA ASP A 8 -18.52 -6.29 18.44
C ASP A 8 -17.87 -5.93 17.10
N VAL A 9 -16.55 -5.76 17.06
CA VAL A 9 -15.81 -5.43 15.83
C VAL A 9 -15.90 -6.57 14.79
N LEU A 10 -15.78 -7.82 15.21
CA LEU A 10 -15.71 -8.97 14.30
C LEU A 10 -17.08 -9.58 13.93
N THR A 11 -18.13 -9.35 14.72
CA THR A 11 -19.45 -9.97 14.47
C THR A 11 -20.54 -8.98 14.08
N THR A 12 -20.36 -7.68 14.32
CA THR A 12 -21.38 -6.69 13.97
C THR A 12 -21.17 -6.12 12.59
N LYS A 13 -22.28 -5.82 11.90
CA LYS A 13 -22.24 -5.14 10.59
C LYS A 13 -21.46 -3.83 10.64
N LYS A 14 -21.60 -3.04 11.72
CA LYS A 14 -20.89 -1.77 11.90
C LYS A 14 -19.38 -1.96 11.98
N GLY A 15 -18.92 -2.97 12.72
CA GLY A 15 -17.50 -3.32 12.82
C GLY A 15 -16.91 -3.68 11.46
N TRP A 16 -17.61 -4.53 10.69
CA TRP A 16 -17.23 -4.88 9.32
C TRP A 16 -17.22 -3.68 8.37
N THR A 17 -18.22 -2.80 8.44
CA THR A 17 -18.23 -1.56 7.65
C THR A 17 -17.00 -0.72 7.94
N LEU A 18 -16.62 -0.56 9.21
CA LEU A 18 -15.46 0.22 9.61
C LEU A 18 -14.14 -0.42 9.12
N ILE A 19 -14.01 -1.74 9.22
CA ILE A 19 -12.85 -2.48 8.69
C ILE A 19 -12.76 -2.28 7.17
N LEU A 20 -13.85 -2.49 6.43
CA LEU A 20 -13.87 -2.37 4.97
C LEU A 20 -13.58 -0.95 4.50
N LEU A 21 -14.26 0.06 5.06
CA LEU A 21 -14.06 1.45 4.66
C LEU A 21 -12.66 1.95 5.03
N GLY A 22 -12.16 1.58 6.22
CA GLY A 22 -10.82 1.93 6.66
C GLY A 22 -9.74 1.32 5.75
N ASN A 23 -9.86 0.04 5.42
CA ASN A 23 -8.95 -0.61 4.48
C ASN A 23 -9.07 -0.05 3.07
N ALA A 24 -10.28 0.28 2.59
CA ALA A 24 -10.47 0.89 1.28
C ALA A 24 -9.81 2.27 1.19
N ALA A 25 -9.96 3.11 2.22
CA ALA A 25 -9.27 4.40 2.29
C ALA A 25 -7.75 4.21 2.29
N GLY A 26 -7.23 3.29 3.11
CA GLY A 26 -5.81 2.93 3.14
C GLY A 26 -5.29 2.43 1.79
N LEU A 27 -6.08 1.62 1.07
CA LEU A 27 -5.75 1.14 -0.26
C LEU A 27 -5.60 2.29 -1.27
N VAL A 28 -6.48 3.29 -1.22
CA VAL A 28 -6.35 4.49 -2.08
C VAL A 28 -5.05 5.22 -1.80
N PHE A 29 -4.70 5.43 -0.53
CA PHE A 29 -3.41 6.02 -0.16
C PHE A 29 -2.23 5.18 -0.66
N ALA A 30 -2.29 3.85 -0.49
CA ALA A 30 -1.25 2.95 -0.96
C ALA A 30 -1.06 3.02 -2.49
N VAL A 31 -2.15 3.09 -3.26
CA VAL A 31 -2.11 3.25 -4.71
C VAL A 31 -1.46 4.58 -5.11
N VAL A 32 -1.81 5.67 -4.44
CA VAL A 32 -1.21 6.99 -4.72
C VAL A 32 0.29 6.99 -4.42
N VAL A 33 0.69 6.41 -3.29
CA VAL A 33 2.10 6.30 -2.90
C VAL A 33 2.87 5.41 -3.88
N LEU A 34 2.34 4.22 -4.20
CA LEU A 34 2.93 3.36 -5.22
C LEU A 34 3.09 4.12 -6.53
N ALA A 35 2.06 4.89 -6.92
CA ALA A 35 2.07 5.59 -8.19
C ALA A 35 3.10 6.70 -8.31
N THR A 36 3.41 7.34 -7.19
CA THR A 36 4.36 8.45 -7.14
C THR A 36 5.79 8.01 -6.89
N THR A 37 6.02 6.86 -6.23
CA THR A 37 7.34 6.52 -5.68
C THR A 37 8.04 5.32 -6.32
N VAL A 38 7.30 4.37 -6.89
CA VAL A 38 7.82 3.05 -7.30
C VAL A 38 8.97 3.13 -8.32
N VAL A 39 8.95 4.14 -9.20
CA VAL A 39 10.07 4.43 -10.14
C VAL A 39 10.84 5.68 -9.74
N ALA A 40 10.26 6.59 -8.93
CA ALA A 40 10.91 7.86 -8.62
C ALA A 40 12.21 7.69 -7.85
N PHE A 41 12.24 6.85 -6.82
CA PHE A 41 13.46 6.61 -6.03
C PHE A 41 14.62 6.01 -6.84
N PRO A 42 14.47 4.87 -7.54
CA PRO A 42 15.57 4.32 -8.33
C PRO A 42 16.02 5.28 -9.43
N LEU A 43 15.10 6.04 -10.02
CA LEU A 43 15.42 6.98 -11.08
C LEU A 43 16.17 8.22 -10.57
N LEU A 44 15.90 8.67 -9.34
CA LEU A 44 16.67 9.71 -8.65
C LEU A 44 18.07 9.23 -8.22
N LEU A 45 18.21 7.94 -7.91
CA LEU A 45 19.51 7.33 -7.55
C LEU A 45 20.39 7.07 -8.77
N ASP A 46 19.78 6.62 -9.87
CA ASP A 46 20.49 6.32 -11.12
C ASP A 46 20.77 7.58 -11.95
N ARG A 47 19.96 8.64 -11.78
CA ARG A 47 20.07 9.89 -12.55
C ARG A 47 19.74 11.12 -11.71
N ASP A 48 20.55 12.17 -11.87
CA ASP A 48 20.29 13.52 -11.34
C ASP A 48 19.15 14.23 -12.07
N VAL A 49 17.95 13.64 -12.08
CA VAL A 49 16.73 14.30 -12.58
C VAL A 49 15.96 14.91 -11.41
N GLY A 50 15.21 15.99 -11.66
CA GLY A 50 14.39 16.61 -10.62
C GLY A 50 13.24 15.70 -10.13
N ALA A 51 12.83 15.87 -8.88
CA ALA A 51 11.73 15.08 -8.29
C ALA A 51 10.42 15.14 -9.11
N VAL A 52 10.12 16.28 -9.73
CA VAL A 52 8.91 16.45 -10.55
C VAL A 52 8.93 15.57 -11.80
N SER A 53 10.05 15.51 -12.53
CA SER A 53 10.15 14.66 -13.72
C SER A 53 10.17 13.16 -13.38
N ALA A 54 10.72 12.81 -12.20
CA ALA A 54 10.67 11.44 -11.69
C ALA A 54 9.24 10.98 -11.39
N ILE A 55 8.42 11.85 -10.77
CA ILE A 55 7.01 11.57 -10.48
C ILE A 55 6.19 11.44 -11.78
N GLU A 56 6.36 12.35 -12.75
CA GLU A 56 5.68 12.26 -14.05
C GLU A 56 6.05 10.97 -14.79
N THR A 57 7.31 10.56 -14.72
CA THR A 57 7.78 9.31 -15.32
C THR A 57 7.16 8.10 -14.61
N SER A 58 7.03 8.12 -13.28
CA SER A 58 6.36 7.08 -12.51
C SER A 58 4.89 6.94 -12.88
N ALA A 59 4.17 8.06 -13.01
CA ALA A 59 2.77 8.07 -13.46
C ALA A 59 2.64 7.49 -14.88
N ARG A 60 3.54 7.87 -15.79
CA ARG A 60 3.57 7.35 -17.17
C ARG A 60 3.89 5.85 -17.22
N ALA A 61 4.80 5.37 -16.35
CA ALA A 61 5.15 3.95 -16.26
C ALA A 61 3.94 3.09 -15.86
N ILE A 62 3.11 3.59 -14.93
CA ILE A 62 1.88 2.93 -14.52
C ILE A 62 0.83 2.94 -15.62
N MET A 63 0.64 4.06 -16.31
CA MET A 63 -0.30 4.13 -17.43
C MET A 63 0.12 3.21 -18.59
N ALA A 64 1.42 3.02 -18.81
CA ALA A 64 1.92 2.13 -19.86
C ALA A 64 1.79 0.64 -19.51
N ASN A 65 1.93 0.27 -18.22
CA ASN A 65 1.90 -1.12 -17.77
C ASN A 65 1.04 -1.30 -16.50
N PRO A 66 -0.27 -1.00 -16.57
CA PRO A 66 -1.11 -0.96 -15.38
C PRO A 66 -1.25 -2.32 -14.70
N LEU A 67 -1.28 -3.41 -15.47
CA LEU A 67 -1.42 -4.77 -14.95
C LEU A 67 -0.17 -5.20 -14.17
N GLN A 68 1.01 -4.98 -14.73
CA GLN A 68 2.28 -5.34 -14.12
C GLN A 68 2.49 -4.56 -12.82
N MET A 69 2.15 -3.26 -12.82
CA MET A 69 2.26 -2.41 -11.64
C MET A 69 1.23 -2.78 -10.57
N ALA A 70 0.02 -3.19 -10.96
CA ALA A 70 -0.97 -3.72 -10.04
C ALA A 70 -0.53 -5.05 -9.41
N LEU A 71 0.06 -5.96 -10.19
CA LEU A 71 0.63 -7.21 -9.66
C LEU A 71 1.78 -6.94 -8.69
N TRP A 72 2.66 -6.00 -9.01
CA TRP A 72 3.75 -5.61 -8.12
C TRP A 72 3.23 -5.01 -6.81
N GLY A 73 2.27 -4.08 -6.91
CA GLY A 73 1.59 -3.51 -5.74
C GLY A 73 0.88 -4.58 -4.89
N LEU A 74 0.28 -5.59 -5.51
CA LEU A 74 -0.33 -6.71 -4.82
C LEU A 74 0.70 -7.56 -4.05
N ILE A 75 1.87 -7.81 -4.64
CA ILE A 75 2.96 -8.52 -3.95
C ILE A 75 3.37 -7.76 -2.69
N VAL A 76 3.60 -6.44 -2.79
CA VAL A 76 3.94 -5.59 -1.64
C VAL A 76 2.83 -5.64 -0.59
N ALA A 77 1.57 -5.52 -0.99
CA ALA A 77 0.44 -5.58 -0.07
C ALA A 77 0.38 -6.92 0.69
N VAL A 78 0.59 -8.05 -0.01
CA VAL A 78 0.64 -9.38 0.62
C VAL A 78 1.82 -9.50 1.58
N LEU A 79 3.00 -9.01 1.18
CA LEU A 79 4.19 -9.00 2.06
C LEU A 79 3.98 -8.15 3.31
N LEU A 80 3.34 -6.97 3.19
CA LEU A 80 3.00 -6.13 4.33
C LEU A 80 2.02 -6.83 5.29
N VAL A 81 1.00 -7.51 4.75
CA VAL A 81 0.07 -8.30 5.57
C VAL A 81 0.82 -9.40 6.31
N ILE A 82 1.66 -10.17 5.62
CA ILE A 82 2.46 -11.25 6.24
C ILE A 82 3.44 -10.67 7.28
N GLY A 83 4.13 -9.58 6.96
CA GLY A 83 5.08 -8.89 7.84
C GLY A 83 4.42 -8.25 9.06
N SER A 84 3.11 -7.95 9.00
CA SER A 84 2.34 -7.44 10.14
C SER A 84 1.94 -8.53 11.16
N ILE A 85 1.85 -9.79 10.76
CA ILE A 85 1.50 -10.94 11.62
C ILE A 85 2.42 -11.07 12.85
N PRO A 86 3.76 -11.00 12.73
CA PRO A 86 4.67 -11.07 13.88
C PRO A 86 4.69 -9.73 14.65
N LEU A 87 3.52 -9.24 15.09
CA LEU A 87 3.36 -7.99 15.84
C LEU A 87 4.06 -6.80 15.16
N PHE A 88 3.92 -6.69 13.83
CA PHE A 88 4.56 -5.65 13.01
C PHE A 88 6.10 -5.67 12.96
N ALA A 89 6.79 -6.59 13.63
CA ALA A 89 8.24 -6.69 13.59
C ALA A 89 8.76 -7.06 12.18
N GLY A 90 7.96 -7.80 11.40
CA GLY A 90 8.31 -8.19 10.04
C GLY A 90 8.33 -7.04 9.04
N LEU A 91 7.74 -5.89 9.38
CA LEU A 91 7.79 -4.67 8.55
C LEU A 91 9.21 -4.09 8.43
N ALA A 92 10.16 -4.49 9.28
CA ALA A 92 11.56 -4.07 9.13
C ALA A 92 12.28 -4.76 7.96
N VAL A 93 11.75 -5.89 7.48
CA VAL A 93 12.35 -6.71 6.40
C VAL A 93 11.72 -6.40 5.05
N VAL A 94 10.43 -6.06 5.04
CA VAL A 94 9.64 -5.69 3.85
C VAL A 94 9.95 -4.26 3.45
#